data_AF-A0A0G1MTE8-F1
#
_entry.id   AF-A0A0G1MTE8-F1
#
_cell.length_a   1.000
_cell.length_b   1.000
_cell.length_c   1.000
_cell.angle_alpha   90.00
_cell.angle_beta   90.00
_cell.angle_gamma   90.00
#
_symmetry.space_group_name_H-M   'P 1'
#
loop_
_entity.id
_entity.type
_entity.pdbx_description
1 polymer ?
#
loop_
_entity_poly.entity_id
_entity_poly.type
_entity_poly.pdbx_seq_one_letter_code
_entity_poly.pdbx_strand_id
1 'polypeptide(L)'
;MASFFHTIIFEPLYNGLVFLIHITPFADVGIAVIIFTCIVKLLLFPLSKKAVKTQMAMKAIEPETEKIKNQFKNNREELARQTMALYKKHQVNPFSSFAVILIQIPIILGLYYVFFKGGLPTINTDWLYSFVAAPDKVNMIFLGLLDISKKSIFLALLAGVSQFFQAKLAMPPIKPRGAEPDFKADLARSMGLQMRYIFPIVVVFIAYSISGAIALYWTTSNIFAIGQELIIRRQLKTGQQKL
;
A
#
# COMPACT_ATOMS: atom_id res chain seq x y z
N MET A 1 6.08 19.66 14.55
CA MET A 1 5.66 18.52 13.68
C MET A 1 6.33 18.52 12.30
N ALA A 2 6.54 19.67 11.64
CA ALA A 2 7.19 19.71 10.32
C ALA A 2 8.63 19.13 10.31
N SER A 3 9.44 19.43 11.34
CA SER A 3 10.84 18.94 11.42
C SER A 3 10.94 17.41 11.58
N PHE A 4 10.09 16.77 12.38
CA PHE A 4 10.14 15.30 12.56
C PHE A 4 9.86 14.56 11.25
N PHE A 5 8.78 14.94 10.55
CA PHE A 5 8.46 14.34 9.26
C PHE A 5 9.57 14.60 8.23
N HIS A 6 10.14 15.81 8.23
CA HIS A 6 11.24 16.15 7.35
C HIS A 6 12.44 15.23 7.57
N THR A 7 12.95 15.15 8.80
CA THR A 7 14.19 14.44 9.11
C THR A 7 14.06 12.92 9.11
N ILE A 8 12.92 12.38 9.57
CA ILE A 8 12.76 10.92 9.73
C ILE A 8 12.17 10.26 8.47
N ILE A 9 11.37 11.00 7.70
CA ILE A 9 10.65 10.44 6.55
C ILE A 9 11.17 11.05 5.26
N PHE A 10 11.12 12.37 5.10
CA PHE A 10 11.48 12.99 3.82
C PHE A 10 12.97 12.85 3.48
N GLU A 11 13.89 13.21 4.39
CA GLU A 11 15.33 13.17 4.13
C GLU A 11 15.84 11.78 3.76
N PRO A 12 15.50 10.67 4.46
CA PRO A 12 15.95 9.33 4.05
C PRO A 12 15.39 8.90 2.70
N LEU A 13 14.13 9.23 2.40
CA LEU A 13 13.50 8.89 1.12
C LEU A 13 14.11 9.72 -0.03
N TYR A 14 14.37 11.00 0.20
CA TYR A 14 15.03 11.89 -0.75
C TYR A 14 16.45 11.40 -1.06
N ASN A 15 17.26 11.21 -0.03
CA ASN A 15 18.64 10.74 -0.15
C ASN A 15 18.72 9.35 -0.78
N GLY A 16 17.85 8.43 -0.38
CA GLY A 16 17.79 7.11 -0.98
C GLY A 16 17.45 7.16 -2.46
N LEU A 17 16.51 8.03 -2.87
CA LEU A 17 16.18 8.21 -4.28
C LEU A 17 17.33 8.86 -5.06
N VAL A 18 17.96 9.93 -4.53
CA VAL A 18 19.09 10.60 -5.18
C VAL A 18 20.27 9.66 -5.35
N PHE A 19 20.59 8.88 -4.31
CA PHE A 19 21.61 7.84 -4.37
C PHE A 19 21.31 6.84 -5.48
N LEU A 20 20.05 6.39 -5.60
CA LEU A 20 19.66 5.47 -6.67
C LEU A 20 19.77 6.11 -8.06
N ILE A 21 19.38 7.38 -8.22
CA ILE A 21 19.54 8.12 -9.47
C ILE A 21 21.01 8.20 -9.87
N HIS A 22 21.91 8.39 -8.91
CA HIS A 22 23.35 8.44 -9.18
C HIS A 22 23.91 7.11 -9.71
N ILE A 23 23.41 5.98 -9.20
CA ILE A 23 23.92 4.65 -9.61
C ILE A 23 23.13 4.02 -10.76
N THR A 24 21.96 4.53 -11.14
CA THR A 24 21.17 3.97 -12.24
C THR A 24 21.75 4.36 -13.59
N PRO A 25 21.65 3.47 -14.60
CA PRO A 25 22.01 3.82 -15.96
C PRO A 25 21.26 5.08 -16.43
N PHE A 26 21.98 5.97 -17.10
CA PHE A 26 21.45 7.23 -17.66
C PHE A 26 20.83 8.19 -16.63
N ALA A 27 21.07 7.98 -15.33
CA ALA A 27 20.44 8.72 -14.24
C ALA A 27 18.90 8.76 -14.35
N ASP A 28 18.31 7.64 -14.80
CA ASP A 28 16.88 7.50 -15.02
C ASP A 28 16.12 7.43 -13.69
N VAL A 29 15.30 8.45 -13.44
CA VAL A 29 14.49 8.59 -12.23
C VAL A 29 13.42 7.51 -12.14
N GLY A 30 12.85 7.06 -13.26
CA GLY A 30 11.82 6.03 -13.25
C GLY A 30 12.38 4.67 -12.85
N ILE A 31 13.59 4.32 -13.32
CA ILE A 31 14.29 3.12 -12.85
C ILE A 31 14.60 3.24 -11.35
N ALA A 32 15.11 4.39 -10.91
CA ALA A 32 15.40 4.65 -9.51
C ALA A 32 14.15 4.48 -8.62
N VAL A 33 12.99 5.00 -9.06
CA VAL A 33 11.70 4.83 -8.38
C VAL A 33 11.30 3.36 -8.26
N ILE A 34 11.45 2.58 -9.32
CA ILE A 34 11.10 1.15 -9.30
C ILE A 34 11.97 0.41 -8.29
N ILE A 35 13.29 0.58 -8.38
CA ILE A 35 14.25 -0.06 -7.48
C ILE A 35 13.97 0.34 -6.03
N PHE A 36 13.80 1.65 -5.78
CA PHE A 36 13.50 2.18 -4.46
C PHE A 36 12.24 1.53 -3.87
N THR A 37 11.17 1.47 -4.67
CA THR A 37 9.90 0.86 -4.26
C THR A 37 10.08 -0.61 -3.87
N CYS A 38 10.82 -1.37 -4.68
CA CYS A 38 11.11 -2.78 -4.40
C CYS A 38 11.90 -2.94 -3.10
N ILE A 39 12.93 -2.12 -2.86
CA ILE A 39 13.72 -2.15 -1.63
C ILE A 39 12.83 -1.89 -0.41
N VAL A 40 12.03 -0.81 -0.43
CA VAL A 40 11.12 -0.49 0.67
C VAL A 40 10.13 -1.64 0.92
N LYS A 41 9.56 -2.21 -0.14
CA LYS A 41 8.61 -3.34 0.00
C LYS A 41 9.27 -4.62 0.50
N LEU A 42 10.54 -4.85 0.19
CA LEU A 42 11.33 -5.97 0.73
C LEU A 42 11.60 -5.78 2.22
N LEU A 43 11.98 -4.57 2.64
CA LEU A 43 12.16 -4.25 4.06
C LEU A 43 10.86 -4.44 4.85
N LEU A 44 9.72 -4.09 4.26
CA LEU A 44 8.39 -4.26 4.86
C LEU A 44 7.81 -5.68 4.71
N PHE A 45 8.46 -6.57 3.95
CA PHE A 45 7.97 -7.92 3.68
C PHE A 45 7.60 -8.74 4.93
N PRO A 46 8.41 -8.81 6.02
CA PRO A 46 8.03 -9.58 7.21
C PRO A 46 6.75 -9.06 7.85
N LEU A 47 6.52 -7.75 7.82
CA LEU A 47 5.29 -7.14 8.33
C LEU A 47 4.10 -7.47 7.43
N SER A 48 4.26 -7.30 6.11
CA SER A 48 3.25 -7.66 5.11
C SER A 48 2.85 -9.14 5.21
N LYS A 49 3.81 -10.03 5.44
CA LYS A 49 3.56 -11.47 5.64
C LYS A 49 2.68 -11.73 6.86
N LYS A 50 2.94 -11.04 7.99
CA LYS A 50 2.09 -11.14 9.18
C LYS A 50 0.67 -10.63 8.91
N ALA A 51 0.53 -9.50 8.23
CA ALA A 51 -0.76 -8.93 7.85
C ALA A 51 -1.59 -9.88 6.97
N VAL A 52 -1.00 -10.44 5.91
CA VAL A 52 -1.69 -11.39 5.02
C VAL A 52 -2.08 -12.66 5.77
N LYS A 53 -1.22 -13.18 6.66
CA LYS A 53 -1.55 -14.34 7.50
C LYS A 53 -2.75 -14.07 8.41
N THR A 54 -2.76 -12.93 9.10
CA THR A 54 -3.90 -12.49 9.92
C THR A 54 -5.17 -12.39 9.09
N GLN A 55 -5.09 -11.79 7.91
CA GLN A 55 -6.24 -11.63 7.03
C GLN A 55 -6.84 -12.98 6.60
N MET A 56 -5.99 -13.95 6.24
CA MET A 56 -6.44 -15.29 5.90
C MET A 56 -7.09 -16.00 7.08
N ALA A 57 -6.50 -15.88 8.28
CA ALA A 57 -7.07 -16.46 9.49
C ALA A 57 -8.42 -15.84 9.85
N MET A 58 -8.56 -14.50 9.75
CA MET A 58 -9.84 -13.81 9.93
C MET A 58 -10.90 -14.30 8.95
N LYS A 59 -10.53 -14.55 7.70
CA LYS A 59 -11.43 -15.12 6.69
C LYS A 59 -11.85 -16.56 7.03
N ALA A 60 -10.94 -17.37 7.58
CA ALA A 60 -11.25 -18.74 7.97
C ALA A 60 -12.27 -18.82 9.12
N ILE A 61 -12.19 -17.89 10.08
CA ILE A 61 -13.11 -17.82 11.24
C ILE A 61 -14.33 -16.94 10.97
N GLU A 62 -14.51 -16.44 9.74
CA GLU A 62 -15.65 -15.60 9.36
C GLU A 62 -17.00 -16.26 9.69
N PRO A 63 -17.22 -17.58 9.45
CA PRO A 63 -18.49 -18.24 9.80
C PRO A 63 -18.80 -18.23 11.30
N GLU A 64 -17.79 -18.45 12.15
CA GLU A 64 -17.93 -18.35 13.61
C GLU A 64 -18.22 -16.91 14.04
N THR A 65 -17.55 -15.95 13.40
CA THR A 65 -17.79 -14.52 13.65
C THR A 65 -19.22 -14.12 13.30
N GLU A 66 -19.78 -14.63 12.20
CA GLU A 66 -21.19 -14.39 11.83
C GLU A 66 -22.17 -15.05 12.81
N LYS A 67 -21.88 -16.26 13.33
CA LYS A 67 -22.69 -16.88 14.38
C LYS A 67 -22.77 -16.03 15.64
N ILE A 68 -21.63 -15.50 16.10
CA ILE A 68 -21.57 -14.61 17.27
C ILE A 68 -22.37 -13.32 17.00
N LYS A 69 -22.22 -12.70 15.82
CA LYS A 69 -23.00 -11.51 15.44
C LYS A 69 -24.50 -11.75 15.50
N ASN A 70 -24.96 -12.91 15.04
CA ASN A 70 -26.38 -13.26 15.06
C ASN A 70 -26.89 -13.53 16.48
N GLN A 71 -26.11 -14.23 17.30
CA GLN A 71 -26.48 -14.53 18.69
C GLN A 71 -26.55 -13.29 19.58
N PHE A 72 -25.62 -12.35 19.42
CA PHE A 72 -25.47 -11.18 20.29
C PHE A 72 -25.82 -9.85 19.61
N LYS A 73 -26.65 -9.85 18.56
CA LYS A 73 -27.03 -8.66 17.76
C LYS A 73 -27.50 -7.48 18.64
N ASN A 74 -28.20 -7.79 19.74
CA ASN A 74 -28.80 -6.82 20.65
C ASN A 74 -27.92 -6.47 21.87
N ASN A 75 -26.82 -7.19 22.10
CA ASN A 75 -25.92 -6.93 23.22
C ASN A 75 -24.52 -6.59 22.67
N ARG A 76 -24.25 -5.29 22.51
CA ARG A 76 -23.00 -4.78 21.91
C ARG A 76 -21.77 -5.15 22.73
N GLU A 77 -21.88 -5.11 24.05
CA GLU A 77 -20.78 -5.41 24.96
C GLU A 77 -20.40 -6.89 24.85
N GLU A 78 -21.39 -7.78 24.93
CA GLU A 78 -21.15 -9.22 24.83
C GLU A 78 -20.69 -9.61 23.43
N LEU A 79 -21.24 -8.98 22.38
CA LEU A 79 -20.77 -9.15 21.01
C LEU A 79 -19.28 -8.81 20.88
N ALA A 80 -18.84 -7.68 21.42
CA ALA A 80 -17.44 -7.28 21.38
C ALA A 80 -16.55 -8.26 22.17
N ARG A 81 -16.99 -8.65 23.37
CA ARG A 81 -16.27 -9.61 24.23
C ARG A 81 -16.10 -10.97 23.56
N GLN A 82 -17.18 -11.54 23.02
CA GLN A 82 -17.16 -12.85 22.35
C GLN A 82 -16.35 -12.82 21.05
N THR A 83 -16.45 -11.73 20.28
CA THR A 83 -15.62 -11.55 19.08
C THR A 83 -14.13 -11.51 19.42
N MET A 84 -13.74 -10.79 20.47
CA MET A 84 -12.35 -10.75 20.93
C MET A 84 -11.89 -12.08 21.53
N ALA A 85 -12.76 -12.78 22.25
CA ALA A 85 -12.48 -14.12 22.77
C ALA A 85 -12.25 -15.12 21.63
N LEU A 86 -13.05 -15.06 20.55
CA LEU A 86 -12.86 -15.85 19.35
C LEU A 86 -11.51 -15.57 18.69
N TYR A 87 -11.16 -14.29 18.52
CA TYR A 87 -9.86 -13.90 17.97
C TYR A 87 -8.69 -14.40 18.83
N LYS A 88 -8.80 -14.30 20.16
CA LYS A 88 -7.79 -14.84 21.09
C LYS A 88 -7.68 -16.36 21.01
N LYS A 89 -8.82 -17.07 20.93
CA LYS A 89 -8.88 -18.53 20.80
C LYS A 89 -8.18 -19.03 19.54
N HIS A 90 -8.37 -18.32 18.43
CA HIS A 90 -7.74 -18.64 17.13
C HIS A 90 -6.39 -17.94 16.92
N GLN A 91 -5.85 -17.24 17.93
CA GLN A 91 -4.58 -16.51 17.90
C GLN A 91 -4.49 -15.49 16.73
N VAL A 92 -5.61 -14.85 16.42
CA VAL A 92 -5.72 -13.85 15.36
C VAL A 92 -5.53 -12.46 15.95
N ASN A 93 -4.55 -11.70 15.44
CA ASN A 93 -4.32 -10.31 15.85
C ASN A 93 -4.81 -9.33 14.75
N PRO A 94 -6.00 -8.71 14.89
CA PRO A 94 -6.55 -7.81 13.88
C PRO A 94 -5.71 -6.55 13.62
N PHE A 95 -4.88 -6.12 14.59
CA PHE A 95 -4.03 -4.94 14.44
C PHE A 95 -2.84 -5.14 13.51
N SER A 96 -2.48 -6.40 13.22
CA SER A 96 -1.36 -6.70 12.30
C SER A 96 -1.61 -6.15 10.89
N SER A 97 -2.86 -6.15 10.43
CA SER A 97 -3.25 -5.60 9.13
C SER A 97 -3.18 -4.07 9.09
N PHE A 98 -3.49 -3.41 10.21
CA PHE A 98 -3.45 -1.95 10.32
C PHE A 98 -2.03 -1.41 10.39
N ALA A 99 -1.10 -2.15 11.03
CA ALA A 99 0.29 -1.74 11.16
C ALA A 99 0.99 -1.48 9.80
N VAL A 100 0.69 -2.30 8.79
CA VAL A 100 1.23 -2.10 7.43
C VAL A 100 0.75 -0.78 6.85
N ILE A 101 -0.54 -0.46 6.99
CA ILE A 101 -1.15 0.76 6.47
C ILE A 101 -0.54 1.98 7.16
N LEU A 102 -0.38 1.93 8.48
CA LEU A 102 0.15 3.03 9.27
C LEU A 102 1.60 3.40 8.86
N ILE A 103 2.43 2.41 8.54
CA ILE A 103 3.80 2.64 8.05
C ILE A 103 3.80 3.09 6.59
N GLN A 104 2.84 2.63 5.78
CA GLN A 104 2.75 2.96 4.36
C GLN A 104 2.34 4.43 4.11
N ILE A 105 1.49 5.01 4.97
CA ILE A 105 1.02 6.40 4.82
C ILE A 105 2.18 7.42 4.83
N PRO A 106 3.08 7.44 5.84
CA PRO A 106 4.24 8.32 5.84
C PRO A 106 5.13 8.16 4.60
N ILE A 107 5.33 6.93 4.11
CA ILE A 107 6.16 6.67 2.93
C ILE A 107 5.53 7.30 1.67
N ILE A 108 4.22 7.13 1.48
CA ILE A 108 3.50 7.74 0.34
C ILE A 108 3.60 9.27 0.42
N LEU A 109 3.37 9.84 1.60
CA LEU A 109 3.49 11.28 1.80
C LEU A 109 4.93 11.76 1.57
N GLY A 110 5.94 11.04 2.05
CA GLY A 110 7.33 11.40 1.88
C GLY A 110 7.73 11.43 0.40
N LEU A 111 7.38 10.38 -0.36
CA LEU A 111 7.61 10.35 -1.81
C LEU A 111 6.82 11.43 -2.54
N TYR A 112 5.57 11.72 -2.12
CA TYR A 112 4.82 12.86 -2.63
C TYR A 112 5.60 14.17 -2.46
N TYR A 113 6.16 14.41 -1.27
CA TYR A 113 6.99 15.60 -1.02
C TYR A 113 8.27 15.61 -1.87
N VAL A 114 8.92 14.46 -2.08
CA VAL A 114 10.09 14.35 -2.96
C VAL A 114 9.76 14.76 -4.40
N PHE A 115 8.66 14.28 -4.97
CA PHE A 115 8.30 14.63 -6.36
C PHE A 115 7.66 16.00 -6.52
N PHE A 116 6.95 16.49 -5.51
CA PHE A 116 6.23 17.76 -5.60
C PHE A 116 7.07 18.96 -5.11
N LYS A 117 7.88 18.79 -4.07
CA LYS A 117 8.70 19.85 -3.45
C LYS A 117 10.21 19.59 -3.48
N GLY A 118 10.64 18.36 -3.78
CA GLY A 118 12.05 17.97 -3.77
C GLY A 118 12.90 18.56 -4.90
N GLY A 119 12.29 19.26 -5.85
CA GLY A 119 12.99 20.04 -6.87
C GLY A 119 13.37 19.26 -8.14
N LEU A 120 13.13 17.94 -8.22
CA LEU A 120 13.50 17.12 -9.39
C LEU A 120 12.97 17.73 -10.69
N PRO A 121 13.82 17.86 -11.74
CA PRO A 121 15.14 17.24 -11.89
C PRO A 121 16.30 17.94 -11.16
N THR A 122 16.09 19.12 -10.60
CA THR A 122 17.13 19.85 -9.86
C THR A 122 17.29 19.28 -8.45
N ILE A 123 18.50 18.85 -8.10
CA ILE A 123 18.80 18.32 -6.77
C ILE A 123 19.12 19.46 -5.81
N ASN A 124 18.46 19.47 -4.66
CA ASN A 124 18.81 20.35 -3.56
C ASN A 124 19.91 19.68 -2.73
N THR A 125 21.12 20.21 -2.81
CA THR A 125 22.29 19.69 -2.10
C THR A 125 22.23 19.88 -0.59
N ASP A 126 21.45 20.86 -0.11
CA ASP A 126 21.34 21.16 1.33
C ASP A 126 20.64 20.05 2.11
N TRP A 127 19.87 19.20 1.43
CA TRP A 127 19.18 18.06 2.03
C TRP A 127 19.93 16.74 1.88
N LEU A 128 21.09 16.76 1.23
CA LEU A 128 21.89 15.56 1.04
C LEU A 128 22.68 15.21 2.30
N TYR A 129 22.71 13.93 2.62
CA TYR A 129 23.66 13.42 3.59
C TYR A 129 25.07 13.51 3.02
N SER A 130 26.05 13.68 3.90
CA SER A 130 27.46 13.89 3.54
C SER A 130 28.06 12.77 2.68
N PHE A 131 27.48 11.57 2.73
CA PHE A 131 27.90 10.41 1.95
C PHE A 131 27.12 10.21 0.64
N VAL A 132 26.13 11.06 0.34
CA VAL A 132 25.32 10.98 -0.89
C VAL A 132 25.82 12.00 -1.89
N ALA A 133 26.42 11.51 -2.98
CA ALA A 133 26.84 12.35 -4.09
C ALA A 133 25.65 12.83 -4.91
N ALA A 134 25.65 14.10 -5.29
CA ALA A 134 24.69 14.63 -6.25
C ALA A 134 25.03 14.10 -7.66
N PRO A 135 24.05 13.55 -8.41
CA PRO A 135 24.28 13.15 -9.80
C PRO A 135 24.47 14.36 -10.72
N ASP A 136 25.39 14.26 -11.69
CA ASP A 136 25.67 15.32 -12.65
C ASP A 136 24.48 15.66 -13.56
N LYS A 137 23.64 14.65 -13.83
CA LYS A 137 22.43 14.76 -14.63
C LYS A 137 21.31 13.99 -13.96
N VAL A 138 20.07 14.45 -14.13
CA VAL A 138 18.87 13.76 -13.68
C VAL A 138 17.94 13.61 -14.87
N ASN A 139 17.68 12.38 -15.29
CA ASN A 139 16.86 12.10 -16.47
C ASN A 139 15.44 11.71 -16.06
N MET A 140 14.49 12.56 -16.43
CA MET A 140 13.05 12.35 -16.21
C MET A 140 12.37 11.58 -17.35
N ILE A 141 13.12 11.17 -18.38
CA ILE A 141 12.60 10.35 -19.47
C ILE A 141 12.80 8.88 -19.12
N PHE A 142 11.75 8.26 -18.57
CA PHE A 142 11.73 6.86 -18.19
C PHE A 142 11.93 5.95 -19.42
N LEU A 143 12.96 5.12 -19.36
CA LEU A 143 13.42 4.19 -20.40
C LEU A 143 13.69 4.85 -21.75
N GLY A 144 13.89 6.18 -21.78
CA GLY A 144 14.00 6.93 -23.04
C GLY A 144 12.68 7.07 -23.81
N LEU A 145 11.55 6.62 -23.25
CA LEU A 145 10.26 6.57 -23.94
C LEU A 145 9.23 7.54 -23.38
N LEU A 146 9.27 7.83 -22.08
CA LEU A 146 8.18 8.50 -21.39
C LEU A 146 8.67 9.56 -20.39
N ASP A 147 8.27 10.81 -20.59
CA ASP A 147 8.52 11.89 -19.64
C ASP A 147 7.66 11.74 -18.37
N ILE A 148 8.28 11.36 -17.26
CA ILE A 148 7.61 11.14 -15.97
C ILE A 148 7.59 12.39 -15.07
N SER A 149 8.21 13.49 -15.51
CA SER A 149 8.08 14.79 -14.82
C SER A 149 6.69 15.40 -14.99
N LYS A 150 6.03 15.08 -16.11
CA LYS A 150 4.71 15.59 -16.48
C LYS A 150 3.60 14.60 -16.11
N LYS A 151 2.37 15.07 -16.21
CA LYS A 151 1.17 14.25 -16.06
C LYS A 151 1.12 13.20 -17.17
N SER A 152 0.80 11.96 -16.82
CA SER A 152 0.65 10.86 -17.78
C SER A 152 -0.63 10.10 -17.49
N ILE A 153 -1.62 10.22 -18.39
CA ILE A 153 -2.89 9.49 -18.26
C ILE A 153 -2.68 7.98 -18.37
N PHE A 154 -1.75 7.54 -19.22
CA PHE A 154 -1.41 6.14 -19.38
C PHE A 154 -0.91 5.54 -18.06
N LEU A 155 0.08 6.16 -17.40
CA LEU A 155 0.58 5.68 -16.12
C LEU A 155 -0.47 5.81 -15.00
N ALA A 156 -1.28 6.87 -15.01
CA ALA A 156 -2.34 7.05 -14.01
C ALA A 156 -3.41 5.96 -14.11
N LEU A 157 -3.80 5.57 -15.33
CA LEU A 157 -4.71 4.44 -15.54
C LEU A 157 -4.08 3.11 -15.11
N LEU A 158 -2.79 2.88 -15.40
CA LEU A 158 -2.08 1.71 -14.89
C LEU A 158 -2.06 1.66 -13.36
N ALA A 159 -1.87 2.80 -12.69
CA ALA A 159 -1.94 2.91 -11.24
C ALA A 159 -3.33 2.52 -10.71
N GLY A 160 -4.40 3.05 -11.31
CA GLY A 160 -5.78 2.71 -10.94
C GLY A 160 -6.12 1.25 -11.18
N VAL A 161 -5.78 0.70 -12.36
CA VAL A 161 -6.03 -0.71 -12.71
C VAL A 161 -5.28 -1.63 -11.76
N SER A 162 -4.00 -1.38 -11.51
CA SER A 162 -3.22 -2.16 -10.54
C SER A 162 -3.78 -2.03 -9.12
N GLN A 163 -4.27 -0.84 -8.71
CA GLN A 163 -4.91 -0.61 -7.42
C GLN A 163 -6.19 -1.43 -7.27
N PHE A 164 -6.99 -1.51 -8.32
CA PHE A 164 -8.20 -2.33 -8.33
C PHE A 164 -7.88 -3.81 -8.12
N PHE A 165 -6.91 -4.35 -8.87
CA PHE A 165 -6.49 -5.76 -8.70
C PHE A 165 -5.89 -6.03 -7.33
N GLN A 166 -5.09 -5.09 -6.81
CA GLN A 166 -4.53 -5.17 -5.46
C GLN A 166 -5.65 -5.19 -4.42
N ALA A 167 -6.63 -4.28 -4.47
CA ALA A 167 -7.75 -4.23 -3.53
C ALA A 167 -8.69 -5.46 -3.66
N LYS A 168 -8.85 -5.98 -4.88
CA LYS A 168 -9.62 -7.21 -5.11
C LYS A 168 -8.95 -8.42 -4.47
N LEU A 169 -7.61 -8.52 -4.54
CA LEU A 169 -6.86 -9.59 -3.91
C LEU A 169 -6.82 -9.45 -2.39
N ALA A 170 -6.47 -8.26 -1.91
CA ALA A 170 -6.20 -7.93 -0.51
C ALA A 170 -7.44 -7.73 0.35
N MET A 171 -8.67 -7.82 -0.18
CA MET A 171 -9.90 -7.70 0.61
C MET A 171 -10.85 -8.87 0.37
N PRO A 172 -11.67 -9.28 1.37
CA PRO A 172 -12.67 -10.32 1.15
C PRO A 172 -13.74 -9.89 0.12
N PRO A 173 -14.46 -10.84 -0.49
CA PRO A 173 -15.60 -10.52 -1.34
C PRO A 173 -16.64 -9.66 -0.60
N ILE A 174 -17.25 -8.70 -1.30
CA ILE A 174 -18.30 -7.87 -0.71
C ILE A 174 -19.59 -8.70 -0.70
N LYS A 175 -20.20 -8.88 0.48
CA LYS A 175 -21.45 -9.64 0.61
C LYS A 175 -22.60 -8.89 -0.08
N PRO A 176 -23.55 -9.60 -0.73
CA PRO A 176 -24.78 -9.00 -1.26
C PRO A 176 -25.65 -8.43 -0.13
N ARG A 177 -26.59 -7.56 -0.47
CA ARG A 177 -27.39 -6.84 0.54
C ARG A 177 -28.40 -7.84 1.07
N GLY A 178 -28.51 -7.95 2.39
CA GLY A 178 -29.53 -8.80 3.02
C GLY A 178 -30.94 -8.28 2.75
N ALA A 179 -31.93 -9.15 2.92
CA ALA A 179 -33.35 -8.77 2.83
C ALA A 179 -33.77 -7.88 4.00
N GLU A 180 -33.17 -8.06 5.18
CA GLU A 180 -33.42 -7.21 6.35
C GLU A 180 -32.49 -5.97 6.38
N PRO A 181 -33.02 -4.79 6.75
CA PRO A 181 -32.19 -3.62 6.99
C PRO A 181 -31.24 -3.83 8.18
N ASP A 182 -29.94 -3.76 7.92
CA ASP A 182 -28.90 -3.72 8.96
C ASP A 182 -27.91 -2.60 8.64
N PHE A 183 -28.03 -1.49 9.36
CA PHE A 183 -27.18 -0.32 9.20
C PHE A 183 -25.68 -0.64 9.32
N LYS A 184 -25.28 -1.53 10.22
CA LYS A 184 -23.86 -1.86 10.43
C LYS A 184 -23.31 -2.69 9.28
N ALA A 185 -24.08 -3.67 8.82
CA ALA A 185 -23.72 -4.46 7.65
C ALA A 185 -23.66 -3.59 6.39
N ASP A 186 -24.62 -2.68 6.21
CA ASP A 186 -24.66 -1.73 5.11
C ASP A 186 -23.47 -0.74 5.15
N LEU A 187 -23.08 -0.26 6.34
CA LEU A 187 -21.88 0.57 6.51
C LEU A 187 -20.61 -0.19 6.14
N ALA A 188 -20.41 -1.40 6.65
CA ALA A 188 -19.24 -2.23 6.34
C ALA A 188 -19.16 -2.56 4.83
N ARG A 189 -20.31 -2.87 4.22
CA ARG A 189 -20.44 -3.05 2.77
C ARG A 189 -20.03 -1.78 2.02
N SER A 190 -20.54 -0.62 2.43
CA SER A 190 -20.25 0.67 1.81
C SER A 190 -18.74 0.96 1.83
N MET A 191 -18.09 0.78 2.98
CA MET A 191 -16.63 0.91 3.09
C MET A 191 -15.91 -0.07 2.15
N GLY A 192 -16.36 -1.32 2.06
CA GLY A 192 -15.81 -2.30 1.14
C GLY A 192 -15.96 -1.91 -0.33
N LEU A 193 -17.11 -1.34 -0.73
CA LEU A 193 -17.35 -0.83 -2.08
C LEU A 193 -16.46 0.37 -2.40
N GLN A 194 -16.36 1.32 -1.46
CA GLN A 194 -15.52 2.50 -1.62
C GLN A 194 -14.06 2.11 -1.80
N MET A 195 -13.52 1.25 -0.93
CA MET A 195 -12.13 0.82 -1.02
C MET A 195 -11.83 -0.02 -2.26
N ARG A 196 -12.79 -0.86 -2.71
CA ARG A 196 -12.58 -1.73 -3.87
C ARG A 196 -12.76 -1.04 -5.21
N TYR A 197 -13.71 -0.11 -5.34
CA TYR A 197 -14.09 0.45 -6.64
C TYR A 197 -13.85 1.96 -6.73
N ILE A 198 -14.14 2.73 -5.67
CA ILE A 198 -13.99 4.18 -5.69
C ILE A 198 -12.53 4.58 -5.49
N PHE A 199 -11.83 3.95 -4.56
CA PHE A 199 -10.44 4.28 -4.26
C PHE A 199 -9.50 4.11 -5.47
N PRO A 200 -9.58 3.03 -6.29
CA PRO A 200 -8.83 2.97 -7.54
C PRO A 200 -9.04 4.17 -8.48
N ILE A 201 -10.27 4.69 -8.56
CA ILE A 201 -10.59 5.88 -9.38
C ILE A 201 -9.94 7.13 -8.77
N VAL A 202 -9.99 7.27 -7.44
CA VAL A 202 -9.29 8.34 -6.71
C VAL A 202 -7.77 8.26 -6.96
N VAL A 203 -7.21 7.06 -7.00
CA VAL A 203 -5.78 6.85 -7.33
C VAL A 203 -5.46 7.34 -8.74
N VAL A 204 -6.29 7.04 -9.75
CA VAL A 204 -6.10 7.59 -11.11
C VAL A 204 -6.06 9.12 -11.07
N PHE A 205 -7.02 9.74 -10.39
CA PHE A 205 -7.11 11.20 -10.32
C PHE A 205 -5.89 11.83 -9.62
N ILE A 206 -5.48 11.28 -8.47
CA ILE A 206 -4.32 11.77 -7.71
C ILE A 206 -3.04 11.59 -8.53
N ALA A 207 -2.82 10.38 -9.08
CA ALA A 207 -1.64 10.07 -9.87
C ALA A 207 -1.53 10.96 -11.11
N TYR A 208 -2.64 11.20 -11.81
CA TYR A 208 -2.68 12.10 -12.97
C TYR A 208 -2.44 13.57 -12.57
N SER A 209 -2.97 14.01 -11.42
CA SER A 209 -2.86 15.40 -10.99
C SER A 209 -1.45 15.81 -10.60
N ILE A 210 -0.62 14.86 -10.14
CA ILE A 210 0.71 15.13 -9.60
C ILE A 210 1.79 14.96 -10.66
N SER A 211 2.15 13.73 -11.02
CA SER A 211 3.20 13.43 -12.01
C SER A 211 3.19 11.97 -12.43
N GLY A 212 3.81 11.69 -13.59
CA GLY A 212 4.06 10.33 -14.06
C GLY A 212 4.92 9.52 -13.08
N ALA A 213 5.85 10.15 -12.37
CA ALA A 213 6.69 9.49 -11.38
C ALA A 213 5.86 8.90 -10.21
N ILE A 214 4.86 9.63 -9.72
CA ILE A 214 3.93 9.14 -8.68
C ILE A 214 3.08 7.98 -9.21
N ALA A 215 2.60 8.10 -10.44
CA ALA A 215 1.83 7.04 -11.09
C ALA A 215 2.66 5.75 -11.26
N LEU A 216 3.94 5.88 -11.63
CA LEU A 216 4.89 4.77 -11.76
C LEU A 216 5.18 4.11 -10.42
N TYR A 217 5.44 4.92 -9.38
CA TYR A 217 5.60 4.44 -8.00
C TYR A 217 4.38 3.62 -7.56
N TRP A 218 3.18 4.15 -7.74
CA TRP A 218 1.95 3.49 -7.30
C TRP A 218 1.73 2.16 -8.03
N THR A 219 1.93 2.16 -9.35
CA THR A 219 1.83 0.96 -10.19
C THR A 219 2.82 -0.12 -9.72
N THR A 220 4.09 0.26 -9.53
CA THR A 220 5.14 -0.66 -9.08
C THR A 220 4.84 -1.22 -7.69
N SER A 221 4.42 -0.35 -6.76
CA SER A 221 4.04 -0.72 -5.39
C SER A 221 2.90 -1.73 -5.37
N ASN A 222 1.88 -1.54 -6.22
CA ASN A 222 0.74 -2.44 -6.35
C ASN A 222 1.13 -3.79 -6.95
N ILE A 223 1.90 -3.79 -8.05
CA ILE A 223 2.38 -5.03 -8.69
C ILE A 223 3.19 -5.85 -7.69
N PHE A 224 4.10 -5.20 -6.95
CA PHE A 224 4.90 -5.87 -5.93
C PHE A 224 4.03 -6.44 -4.81
N ALA A 225 3.07 -5.66 -4.30
CA ALA A 225 2.14 -6.11 -3.26
C ALA A 225 1.29 -7.30 -3.73
N ILE A 226 0.80 -7.29 -4.97
CA ILE A 226 0.08 -8.42 -5.58
C ILE A 226 0.98 -9.65 -5.62
N GLY A 227 2.21 -9.52 -6.12
CA GLY A 227 3.17 -10.63 -6.19
C GLY A 227 3.48 -11.21 -4.81
N GLN A 228 3.79 -10.35 -3.83
CA GLN A 228 4.02 -10.74 -2.44
C GLN A 228 2.84 -11.52 -1.87
N GLU A 229 1.62 -10.98 -2.02
CA GLU A 229 0.43 -11.58 -1.47
C GLU A 229 0.10 -12.93 -2.12
N LEU A 230 0.26 -13.06 -3.44
CA LEU A 230 0.09 -14.33 -4.14
C LEU A 230 1.08 -15.40 -3.63
N ILE A 231 2.36 -15.03 -3.44
CA ILE A 231 3.38 -15.94 -2.90
C ILE A 231 3.03 -16.38 -1.47
N ILE A 232 2.70 -15.43 -0.59
CA ILE A 232 2.36 -15.72 0.82
C ILE A 232 1.12 -16.61 0.89
N ARG A 233 0.06 -16.30 0.15
CA ARG A 233 -1.17 -17.10 0.10
C ARG A 233 -0.92 -18.52 -0.39
N ARG A 234 -0.06 -18.69 -1.40
CA ARG A 234 0.34 -20.03 -1.88
C ARG A 234 1.11 -20.81 -0.81
N GLN A 235 2.11 -20.19 -0.18
CA GLN A 235 2.90 -20.83 0.89
C GLN A 235 2.03 -21.29 2.07
N LEU A 236 1.07 -20.46 2.49
CA LEU A 236 0.17 -20.78 3.60
C LEU A 236 -0.79 -21.94 3.27
N LYS A 237 -1.31 -22.01 2.05
CA LYS A 237 -2.15 -23.14 1.61
C LYS A 237 -1.39 -24.45 1.59
N THR A 238 -0.18 -24.46 1.03
CA THR A 238 0.66 -25.67 0.99
C THR A 238 1.08 -26.13 2.39
N GLY A 239 1.33 -25.20 3.32
CA GLY A 239 1.64 -25.53 4.72
C GLY A 239 0.46 -26.15 5.47
N GLN A 240 -0.78 -25.73 5.19
CA GLN A 240 -1.99 -26.32 5.79
C GLN A 240 -2.34 -27.71 5.24
N GLN A 241 -1.91 -28.05 4.02
CA GLN A 241 -2.13 -29.38 3.43
C GLN A 241 -1.13 -30.44 3.94
N LYS A 242 -0.08 -30.02 4.66
CA LYS A 242 0.96 -30.92 5.21
C LYS A 242 0.79 -31.20 6.71
N LEU A 243 -0.28 -30.71 7.32
CA LEU A 243 -0.70 -30.94 8.70
C LEU A 243 -1.98 -31.78 8.69
#